data_AF-A0A2M7PV98-F1
#
_entry.id   AF-A0A2M7PV98-F1
#
_cell.length_a   1.000
_cell.length_b   1.000
_cell.length_c   1.000
_cell.angle_alpha   90.00
_cell.angle_beta   90.00
_cell.angle_gamma   90.00
#
_symmetry.space_group_name_H-M   'P 1'
#
loop_
_entity.id
_entity.type
_entity.pdbx_description
1 polymer ?
#
loop_
_entity_poly.entity_id
_entity_poly.type
_entity_poly.pdbx_seq_one_letter_code
_entity_poly.pdbx_strand_id
1 'polypeptide(L)'
;VTSNNTVQVEVLSNFSDEEAVQLLTGGSSKTWYWAADQLGHLGLGPNFVEDGNENHTWPSWYQAAPWEKSASSLYECEFVFSLEGGDMKFEQKNHTGEAFIQGIYAAELGLGDEGSHPFDIEGIKNAQFSPSSSIATIDGGYRGTTINFSDGGFMGFYAGSSSYEIIEVTENMLRVRMVQANNPDFAWYHIFTNVKPVQ
;
A
#
# COMPACT_ATOMS: atom_id res chain seq x y z
N VAL A 1 -17.90 -46.45 -9.49
CA VAL A 1 -16.85 -45.45 -9.81
C VAL A 1 -17.51 -44.10 -9.71
N THR A 2 -17.13 -43.28 -8.73
CA THR A 2 -17.72 -41.96 -8.50
C THR A 2 -16.74 -40.94 -9.07
N SER A 3 -17.12 -40.23 -10.14
CA SER A 3 -16.29 -39.16 -10.70
C SER A 3 -16.62 -37.84 -10.00
N ASN A 4 -15.63 -37.25 -9.32
CA ASN A 4 -15.72 -35.86 -8.89
C ASN A 4 -15.28 -34.97 -10.07
N ASN A 5 -16.21 -34.23 -10.64
CA ASN A 5 -15.89 -33.15 -11.57
C ASN A 5 -15.58 -31.90 -10.76
N THR A 6 -14.33 -31.49 -10.73
CA THR A 6 -13.91 -30.22 -10.14
C THR A 6 -14.18 -29.12 -11.17
N VAL A 7 -15.22 -28.31 -10.93
CA VAL A 7 -15.45 -27.09 -11.73
C VAL A 7 -14.48 -26.03 -11.23
N GLN A 8 -13.48 -25.72 -12.04
CA GLN A 8 -12.63 -24.54 -11.84
C GLN A 8 -13.49 -23.32 -12.18
N VAL A 9 -14.01 -22.64 -11.16
CA VAL A 9 -14.68 -21.35 -11.33
C VAL A 9 -13.56 -20.30 -11.33
N GLU A 10 -13.16 -19.83 -12.51
CA GLU A 10 -12.44 -18.57 -12.62
C GLU A 10 -13.40 -17.46 -12.18
N VAL A 11 -13.18 -16.91 -10.98
CA VAL A 11 -13.94 -15.75 -10.50
C VAL A 11 -13.44 -14.55 -11.29
N LEU A 12 -14.12 -14.23 -12.38
CA LEU A 12 -13.95 -12.97 -13.08
C LEU A 12 -14.45 -11.84 -12.16
N SER A 13 -13.53 -11.14 -11.49
CA SER A 13 -13.87 -9.94 -10.70
C SER A 13 -14.15 -8.80 -11.68
N ASN A 14 -15.42 -8.45 -11.87
CA ASN A 14 -15.85 -7.31 -12.71
C ASN A 14 -15.92 -6.00 -11.92
N PHE A 15 -15.18 -5.90 -10.80
CA PHE A 15 -15.12 -4.68 -10.02
C PHE A 15 -14.29 -3.63 -10.76
N SER A 16 -14.81 -2.42 -10.88
CA SER A 16 -14.10 -1.28 -11.46
C SER A 16 -14.33 -0.05 -10.62
N ASP A 17 -13.32 0.81 -10.58
CA ASP A 17 -13.35 2.11 -9.93
C ASP A 17 -12.63 3.10 -10.86
N GLU A 18 -13.33 3.49 -11.93
CA GLU A 18 -12.78 4.31 -13.01
C GLU A 18 -12.26 5.66 -12.50
N GLU A 19 -12.90 6.24 -11.48
CA GLU A 19 -12.43 7.47 -10.85
C GLU A 19 -11.10 7.25 -10.14
N ALA A 20 -10.93 6.16 -9.36
CA ALA A 20 -9.63 5.86 -8.75
C ALA A 20 -8.55 5.60 -9.81
N VAL A 21 -8.88 4.90 -10.90
CA VAL A 21 -7.95 4.72 -12.03
C VAL A 21 -7.51 6.08 -12.58
N GLN A 22 -8.46 6.97 -12.86
CA GLN A 22 -8.17 8.29 -13.42
C GLN A 22 -7.32 9.13 -12.44
N LEU A 23 -7.63 9.11 -11.15
CA LEU A 23 -6.89 9.86 -10.14
C LEU A 23 -5.48 9.30 -9.95
N LEU A 24 -5.31 7.98 -9.90
CA LEU A 24 -4.01 7.33 -9.72
C LEU A 24 -3.07 7.49 -10.91
N THR A 25 -3.61 7.51 -12.14
CA THR A 25 -2.82 7.46 -13.39
C THR A 25 -2.83 8.76 -14.17
N GLY A 26 -3.72 9.71 -13.85
CA GLY A 26 -3.98 10.89 -14.67
C GLY A 26 -4.50 10.56 -16.08
N GLY A 27 -5.00 9.33 -16.31
CA GLY A 27 -5.41 8.82 -17.62
C GLY A 27 -4.26 8.35 -18.51
N SER A 28 -3.01 8.34 -18.02
CA SER A 28 -1.87 7.80 -18.76
C SER A 28 -0.78 7.26 -17.83
N SER A 29 -0.03 8.14 -17.18
CA SER A 29 0.96 7.80 -16.16
C SER A 29 1.08 8.94 -15.17
N LYS A 30 1.11 8.61 -13.87
CA LYS A 30 1.30 9.57 -12.78
C LYS A 30 2.20 8.95 -11.72
N THR A 31 3.16 9.75 -11.26
CA THR A 31 4.11 9.37 -10.22
C THR A 31 3.66 9.91 -8.87
N TRP A 32 3.77 9.07 -7.86
CA TRP A 32 3.50 9.38 -6.46
C TRP A 32 4.77 9.23 -5.64
N TYR A 33 4.87 10.02 -4.58
CA TYR A 33 5.98 10.07 -3.65
C TYR A 33 5.43 9.98 -2.23
N TRP A 34 6.24 9.57 -1.26
CA TRP A 34 5.89 9.76 0.14
C TRP A 34 5.60 11.24 0.42
N ALA A 35 4.49 11.51 1.10
CA ALA A 35 4.18 12.84 1.62
C ALA A 35 5.02 13.12 2.88
N ALA A 36 6.34 13.06 2.75
CA ALA A 36 7.30 13.09 3.85
C ALA A 36 7.20 14.35 4.73
N ASP A 37 6.65 15.45 4.20
CA ASP A 37 6.37 16.70 4.90
C ASP A 37 5.11 16.65 5.78
N GLN A 38 4.29 15.61 5.66
CA GLN A 38 3.03 15.45 6.41
C GLN A 38 3.25 14.59 7.66
N LEU A 39 2.58 14.97 8.76
CA LEU A 39 2.49 14.13 9.96
C LEU A 39 1.74 12.84 9.63
N GLY A 40 2.25 11.70 10.12
CA GLY A 40 1.59 10.41 9.97
C GLY A 40 1.61 9.88 8.54
N HIS A 41 2.50 10.40 7.68
CA HIS A 41 2.66 9.88 6.32
C HIS A 41 3.03 8.40 6.30
N LEU A 42 3.73 7.92 7.34
CA LEU A 42 3.86 6.52 7.72
C LEU A 42 3.29 6.39 9.15
N GLY A 43 2.38 5.45 9.35
CA GLY A 43 1.78 5.23 10.66
C GLY A 43 1.37 3.79 10.91
N LEU A 44 1.20 3.46 12.18
CA LEU A 44 0.78 2.14 12.67
C LEU A 44 -0.45 2.30 13.56
N GLY A 45 -1.41 1.41 13.39
CA GLY A 45 -2.56 1.27 14.28
C GLY A 45 -3.07 -0.17 14.36
N PRO A 46 -4.08 -0.42 15.19
CA PRO A 46 -4.69 -1.73 15.29
C PRO A 46 -5.49 -2.10 14.04
N ASN A 47 -5.56 -3.40 13.75
CA ASN A 47 -6.52 -4.00 12.81
C ASN A 47 -7.70 -4.69 13.54
N PHE A 48 -8.02 -4.22 14.74
CA PHE A 48 -9.13 -4.71 15.56
C PHE A 48 -9.71 -3.55 16.37
N VAL A 49 -10.99 -3.62 16.70
CA VAL A 49 -11.65 -2.61 17.54
C VAL A 49 -11.15 -2.77 18.98
N GLU A 50 -10.50 -1.75 19.53
CA GLU A 50 -10.24 -1.68 20.96
C GLU A 50 -11.50 -1.21 21.70
N ASP A 51 -11.77 -1.77 22.87
CA ASP A 51 -13.01 -1.55 23.62
C ASP A 51 -13.36 -0.04 23.75
N GLY A 52 -14.46 0.35 23.09
CA GLY A 52 -15.05 1.69 23.20
C GLY A 52 -14.40 2.79 22.34
N ASN A 53 -13.53 2.44 21.37
CA ASN A 53 -12.95 3.42 20.45
C ASN A 53 -12.81 2.87 19.02
N GLU A 54 -12.97 3.72 18.01
CA GLU A 54 -12.80 3.38 16.58
C GLU A 54 -11.34 3.62 16.12
N ASN A 55 -10.39 3.26 16.97
CA ASN A 55 -8.97 3.55 16.73
C ASN A 55 -8.30 2.63 15.69
N HIS A 56 -9.05 1.66 15.16
CA HIS A 56 -8.66 0.78 14.04
C HIS A 56 -8.84 1.41 12.66
N THR A 57 -9.35 2.64 12.60
CA THR A 57 -9.61 3.41 11.36
C THR A 57 -8.51 4.45 11.06
N TRP A 58 -7.48 4.54 11.91
CA TRP A 58 -6.39 5.50 11.75
C TRP A 58 -5.12 5.03 12.49
N PRO A 59 -3.92 5.59 12.21
CA PRO A 59 -2.67 5.16 12.82
C PRO A 59 -2.54 5.63 14.29
N SER A 60 -3.29 4.99 15.19
CA SER A 60 -3.40 5.43 16.58
C SER A 60 -2.21 5.08 17.48
N TRP A 61 -1.37 4.11 17.08
CA TRP A 61 -0.22 3.68 17.88
C TRP A 61 1.08 4.42 17.52
N TYR A 62 1.24 4.83 16.26
CA TYR A 62 2.41 5.60 15.82
C TYR A 62 2.10 6.42 14.57
N GLN A 63 2.61 7.65 14.54
CA GLN A 63 2.55 8.56 13.40
C GLN A 63 3.92 9.20 13.23
N ALA A 64 4.60 8.90 12.12
CA ALA A 64 5.89 9.49 11.81
C ALA A 64 5.79 11.02 11.76
N ALA A 65 6.69 11.70 12.46
CA ALA A 65 6.85 13.14 12.29
C ALA A 65 7.26 13.46 10.85
N PRO A 66 7.00 14.69 10.36
CA PRO A 66 7.55 15.13 9.09
C PRO A 66 9.05 14.84 9.00
N TRP A 67 9.48 14.23 7.91
CA TRP A 67 10.87 13.88 7.60
C TRP A 67 11.54 12.87 8.56
N GLU A 68 10.76 12.13 9.37
CA GLU A 68 11.33 11.24 10.38
C GLU A 68 12.23 10.14 9.79
N LYS A 69 11.93 9.64 8.59
CA LYS A 69 12.69 8.60 7.89
C LYS A 69 13.72 9.14 6.88
N SER A 70 14.13 10.42 6.98
CA SER A 70 15.08 11.03 6.02
C SER A 70 16.48 10.40 6.00
N ALA A 71 16.85 9.63 7.03
CA ALA A 71 18.10 8.86 7.04
C ALA A 71 18.01 7.51 6.29
N SER A 72 16.87 7.23 5.67
CA SER A 72 16.59 5.98 4.94
C SER A 72 16.27 6.26 3.47
N SER A 73 16.31 5.22 2.65
CA SER A 73 15.89 5.22 1.25
C SER A 73 14.36 5.33 1.06
N LEU A 74 13.56 5.38 2.13
CA LEU A 74 12.10 5.39 2.04
C LEU A 74 11.57 6.52 1.13
N TYR A 75 12.09 7.73 1.31
CA TYR A 75 11.65 8.92 0.57
C TYR A 75 12.26 9.07 -0.82
N GLU A 76 13.18 8.16 -1.19
CA GLU A 76 13.73 8.08 -2.55
C GLU A 76 12.84 7.25 -3.49
N CYS A 77 11.82 6.60 -2.94
CA CYS A 77 10.84 5.84 -3.71
C CYS A 77 10.00 6.74 -4.62
N GLU A 78 9.82 6.32 -5.87
CA GLU A 78 8.82 6.81 -6.80
C GLU A 78 7.85 5.68 -7.14
N PHE A 79 6.55 5.97 -7.06
CA PHE A 79 5.48 5.02 -7.32
C PHE A 79 4.73 5.42 -8.58
N VAL A 80 5.01 4.74 -9.68
CA VAL A 80 4.46 5.08 -10.99
C VAL A 80 3.24 4.19 -11.25
N PHE A 81 2.06 4.80 -11.30
CA PHE A 81 0.85 4.15 -11.78
C PHE A 81 0.62 4.55 -13.23
N SER A 82 0.45 3.57 -14.12
CA SER A 82 0.20 3.80 -15.55
C SER A 82 -0.94 2.95 -16.10
N LEU A 83 -1.49 3.37 -17.25
CA LEU A 83 -2.46 2.62 -18.03
C LEU A 83 -1.80 2.06 -19.29
N GLU A 84 -1.81 0.73 -19.42
CA GLU A 84 -1.29 0.03 -20.59
C GLU A 84 -2.37 -0.90 -21.14
N GLY A 85 -2.90 -0.58 -22.32
CA GLY A 85 -3.95 -1.40 -22.95
C GLY A 85 -5.27 -1.47 -22.16
N GLY A 86 -5.49 -0.53 -21.22
CA GLY A 86 -6.65 -0.52 -20.32
C GLY A 86 -6.38 -1.17 -18.96
N ASP A 87 -5.25 -1.87 -18.80
CA ASP A 87 -4.83 -2.43 -17.52
C ASP A 87 -3.99 -1.42 -16.74
N MET A 88 -4.28 -1.27 -15.44
CA MET A 88 -3.45 -0.47 -14.56
C MET A 88 -2.19 -1.24 -14.18
N LYS A 89 -1.05 -0.57 -14.33
CA LYS A 89 0.29 -1.07 -13.97
C LYS A 89 0.86 -0.24 -12.83
N PHE A 90 1.78 -0.86 -12.10
CA PHE A 90 2.49 -0.24 -11.00
C PHE A 90 3.98 -0.55 -11.10
N GLU A 91 4.82 0.48 -11.01
CA GLU A 91 6.26 0.35 -10.96
C GLU A 91 6.78 1.14 -9.76
N GLN A 92 7.51 0.47 -8.87
CA GLN A 92 8.25 1.11 -7.79
C GLN A 92 9.69 1.34 -8.25
N LYS A 93 10.18 2.57 -8.12
CA LYS A 93 11.57 2.93 -8.40
C LYS A 93 12.23 3.42 -7.12
N ASN A 94 13.43 2.95 -6.85
CA ASN A 94 14.30 3.55 -5.85
C ASN A 94 15.74 3.46 -6.36
N HIS A 95 16.39 4.61 -6.54
CA HIS A 95 17.72 4.66 -7.15
C HIS A 95 18.81 4.02 -6.26
N THR A 96 18.53 3.81 -4.97
CA THR A 96 19.46 3.10 -4.07
C THR A 96 19.43 1.58 -4.25
N GLY A 97 18.40 1.04 -4.91
CA GLY A 97 18.17 -0.41 -5.02
C GLY A 97 17.68 -1.05 -3.72
N GLU A 98 17.22 -0.25 -2.76
CA GLU A 98 16.77 -0.71 -1.44
C GLU A 98 15.26 -0.49 -1.25
N ALA A 99 14.71 -1.22 -0.30
CA ALA A 99 13.39 -0.97 0.27
C ALA A 99 13.50 -0.74 1.77
N PHE A 100 12.54 -0.02 2.34
CA PHE A 100 12.41 0.07 3.79
C PHE A 100 11.68 -1.17 4.31
N ILE A 101 12.34 -1.98 5.13
CA ILE A 101 11.80 -3.24 5.66
C ILE A 101 11.36 -3.04 7.10
N GLN A 102 10.10 -3.34 7.40
CA GLN A 102 9.52 -3.27 8.74
C GLN A 102 10.26 -4.18 9.73
N GLY A 103 10.44 -3.77 10.98
CA GLY A 103 11.34 -4.44 11.93
C GLY A 103 11.09 -5.94 12.21
N ILE A 104 9.84 -6.40 12.30
CA ILE A 104 9.53 -7.83 12.48
C ILE A 104 9.95 -8.60 11.22
N TYR A 105 9.66 -8.05 10.04
CA TYR A 105 10.10 -8.63 8.78
C TYR A 105 11.61 -8.61 8.60
N ALA A 106 12.28 -7.51 8.96
CA ALA A 106 13.73 -7.41 8.89
C ALA A 106 14.39 -8.49 9.75
N ALA A 107 13.87 -8.74 10.96
CA ALA A 107 14.34 -9.81 11.82
C ALA A 107 14.08 -11.20 11.23
N GLU A 108 12.88 -11.47 10.70
CA GLU A 108 12.54 -12.76 10.07
C GLU A 108 13.37 -13.06 8.81
N LEU A 109 13.70 -12.03 8.04
CA LEU A 109 14.56 -12.13 6.85
C LEU A 109 16.05 -12.18 7.20
N GLY A 110 16.43 -12.03 8.48
CA GLY A 110 17.82 -12.02 8.92
C GLY A 110 18.60 -10.75 8.52
N LEU A 111 17.90 -9.65 8.26
CA LEU A 111 18.45 -8.36 7.86
C LEU A 111 18.85 -7.48 9.06
N GLY A 112 18.37 -7.82 10.26
CA GLY A 112 18.63 -7.08 11.49
C GLY A 112 17.48 -6.13 11.83
N ASP A 113 17.82 -4.88 12.14
CA ASP A 113 16.84 -3.87 12.57
C ASP A 113 16.01 -3.33 11.38
N GLU A 114 14.90 -2.68 11.71
CA GLU A 114 14.08 -1.92 10.76
C GLU A 114 14.93 -0.88 10.01
N GLY A 115 14.75 -0.77 8.69
CA GLY A 115 15.42 0.24 7.90
C GLY A 115 15.55 -0.10 6.43
N SER A 116 16.45 0.60 5.75
CA SER A 116 16.77 0.36 4.34
C SER A 116 17.65 -0.86 4.18
N HIS A 117 17.21 -1.78 3.33
CA HIS A 117 17.95 -2.98 3.00
C HIS A 117 17.88 -3.24 1.48
N PRO A 118 18.92 -3.86 0.89
CA PRO A 118 18.85 -4.35 -0.48
C PRO A 118 17.64 -5.27 -0.65
N PHE A 119 16.79 -4.96 -1.63
CA PHE A 119 15.56 -5.72 -1.87
C PHE A 119 15.21 -5.67 -3.35
N ASP A 120 14.64 -6.76 -3.88
CA ASP A 120 14.16 -6.77 -5.25
C ASP A 120 12.85 -6.00 -5.35
N ILE A 121 12.94 -4.78 -5.88
CA ILE A 121 11.82 -3.87 -6.10
C ILE A 121 11.53 -3.67 -7.59
N GLU A 122 12.33 -4.29 -8.46
CA GLU A 122 12.29 -4.00 -9.89
C GLU A 122 11.08 -4.64 -10.58
N GLY A 123 10.78 -4.11 -11.77
CA GLY A 123 9.78 -4.64 -12.67
C GLY A 123 8.38 -4.06 -12.46
N ILE A 124 7.58 -4.19 -13.53
CA ILE A 124 6.23 -3.67 -13.60
C ILE A 124 5.26 -4.73 -13.08
N LYS A 125 4.41 -4.33 -12.13
CA LYS A 125 3.36 -5.17 -11.54
C LYS A 125 2.02 -4.84 -12.18
N ASN A 126 1.13 -5.81 -12.24
CA ASN A 126 -0.29 -5.52 -12.47
C ASN A 126 -0.88 -4.93 -11.19
N ALA A 127 -1.69 -3.90 -11.31
CA ALA A 127 -2.44 -3.31 -10.21
C ALA A 127 -3.93 -3.48 -10.50
N GLN A 128 -4.62 -4.28 -9.69
CA GLN A 128 -6.02 -4.64 -9.89
C GLN A 128 -6.87 -4.21 -8.71
N PHE A 129 -8.09 -3.78 -8.99
CA PHE A 129 -9.01 -3.41 -7.94
C PHE A 129 -9.93 -4.57 -7.53
N SER A 130 -10.21 -4.60 -6.23
CA SER A 130 -11.25 -5.44 -5.65
C SER A 130 -12.09 -4.62 -4.67
N PRO A 131 -13.34 -5.04 -4.38
CA PRO A 131 -14.10 -4.44 -3.30
C PRO A 131 -13.35 -4.55 -1.97
N SER A 132 -13.43 -3.52 -1.14
CA SER A 132 -12.96 -3.52 0.24
C SER A 132 -14.15 -3.52 1.20
N SER A 133 -14.07 -4.36 2.23
CA SER A 133 -15.13 -4.49 3.25
C SER A 133 -14.56 -4.87 4.62
N SER A 134 -13.32 -4.46 4.92
CA SER A 134 -12.78 -4.66 6.27
C SER A 134 -13.53 -3.82 7.30
N ILE A 135 -13.35 -4.14 8.58
CA ILE A 135 -13.90 -3.33 9.68
C ILE A 135 -13.43 -1.88 9.60
N ALA A 136 -12.18 -1.64 9.20
CA ALA A 136 -11.63 -0.28 9.08
C ALA A 136 -12.24 0.46 7.89
N THR A 137 -12.45 -0.23 6.76
CA THR A 137 -13.13 0.34 5.59
C THR A 137 -14.56 0.74 5.89
N ILE A 138 -15.30 -0.13 6.59
CA ILE A 138 -16.71 0.12 6.91
C ILE A 138 -16.84 1.23 7.94
N ASP A 139 -16.14 1.11 9.08
CA ASP A 139 -16.30 2.05 10.19
C ASP A 139 -15.62 3.40 9.89
N GLY A 140 -14.48 3.38 9.19
CA GLY A 140 -13.74 4.58 8.80
C GLY A 140 -14.29 5.29 7.56
N GLY A 141 -15.30 4.72 6.89
CA GLY A 141 -15.89 5.30 5.69
C GLY A 141 -14.89 5.45 4.54
N TYR A 142 -13.98 4.48 4.37
CA TYR A 142 -12.99 4.50 3.30
C TYR A 142 -13.68 4.34 1.93
N ARG A 143 -12.90 4.51 0.85
CA ARG A 143 -13.40 4.44 -0.53
C ARG A 143 -14.15 3.14 -0.88
N GLY A 144 -13.87 2.04 -0.18
CA GLY A 144 -14.44 0.73 -0.50
C GLY A 144 -13.72 -0.01 -1.63
N THR A 145 -12.52 0.43 -1.99
CA THR A 145 -11.66 -0.14 -3.04
C THR A 145 -10.33 -0.57 -2.46
N THR A 146 -9.87 -1.78 -2.80
CA THR A 146 -8.53 -2.30 -2.50
C THR A 146 -7.72 -2.39 -3.78
N ILE A 147 -6.47 -1.92 -3.77
CA ILE A 147 -5.45 -2.15 -4.80
C ILE A 147 -4.70 -3.42 -4.47
N ASN A 148 -4.61 -4.34 -5.42
CA ASN A 148 -3.83 -5.57 -5.31
C ASN A 148 -2.71 -5.55 -6.36
N PHE A 149 -1.48 -5.73 -5.91
CA PHE A 149 -0.31 -5.80 -6.79
C PHE A 149 0.08 -7.26 -7.06
N SER A 150 0.44 -7.57 -8.31
CA SER A 150 1.01 -8.87 -8.65
C SER A 150 2.45 -9.02 -8.13
N ASP A 151 2.94 -10.27 -8.14
CA ASP A 151 4.36 -10.62 -7.95
C ASP A 151 5.01 -10.02 -6.68
N GLY A 152 4.24 -9.95 -5.59
CA GLY A 152 4.72 -9.43 -4.32
C GLY A 152 4.95 -7.92 -4.30
N GLY A 153 4.37 -7.17 -5.25
CA GLY A 153 4.48 -5.71 -5.30
C GLY A 153 3.99 -5.05 -4.01
N PHE A 154 4.66 -3.97 -3.62
CA PHE A 154 4.36 -3.18 -2.42
C PHE A 154 4.69 -1.71 -2.68
N MET A 155 4.36 -0.81 -1.74
CA MET A 155 4.61 0.63 -1.88
C MET A 155 5.60 1.14 -0.83
N GLY A 156 6.90 0.94 -1.09
CA GLY A 156 8.06 1.56 -0.44
C GLY A 156 8.41 1.02 0.95
N PHE A 157 7.39 0.67 1.72
CA PHE A 157 7.48 0.08 3.06
C PHE A 157 7.04 -1.39 2.99
N TYR A 158 7.98 -2.30 3.19
CA TYR A 158 7.74 -3.73 3.12
C TYR A 158 7.30 -4.29 4.47
N ALA A 159 6.06 -4.77 4.53
CA ALA A 159 5.50 -5.55 5.63
C ALA A 159 4.73 -6.79 5.13
N GLY A 160 5.20 -7.35 4.01
CA GLY A 160 4.70 -8.60 3.42
C GLY A 160 3.30 -8.57 2.80
N SER A 161 2.65 -7.41 2.72
CA SER A 161 1.36 -7.25 2.04
C SER A 161 1.54 -6.67 0.64
N SER A 162 0.73 -7.16 -0.30
CA SER A 162 0.56 -6.62 -1.65
C SER A 162 -0.85 -6.08 -1.89
N SER A 163 -1.66 -5.98 -0.83
CA SER A 163 -3.04 -5.48 -0.87
C SER A 163 -3.16 -4.24 0.00
N TYR A 164 -3.70 -3.18 -0.58
CA TYR A 164 -3.84 -1.86 0.04
C TYR A 164 -5.25 -1.34 -0.12
N GLU A 165 -5.95 -1.12 0.99
CA GLU A 165 -7.24 -0.46 1.01
C GLU A 165 -7.04 1.03 0.74
N ILE A 166 -7.75 1.59 -0.24
CA ILE A 166 -7.74 3.03 -0.48
C ILE A 166 -8.63 3.67 0.59
N ILE A 167 -8.00 4.41 1.50
CA ILE A 167 -8.71 5.27 2.44
C ILE A 167 -9.36 6.40 1.63
N GLU A 168 -8.52 7.13 0.90
CA GLU A 168 -8.90 8.28 0.08
C GLU A 168 -7.91 8.42 -1.08
N VAL A 169 -8.41 8.84 -2.24
CA VAL A 169 -7.57 9.29 -3.35
C VAL A 169 -8.18 10.55 -3.95
N THR A 170 -7.34 11.55 -4.17
CA THR A 170 -7.68 12.84 -4.79
C THR A 170 -6.67 13.12 -5.91
N GLU A 171 -6.72 14.30 -6.52
CA GLU A 171 -5.79 14.64 -7.61
C GLU A 171 -4.32 14.60 -7.14
N ASN A 172 -4.06 15.00 -5.89
CA ASN A 172 -2.72 15.21 -5.35
C ASN A 172 -2.39 14.41 -4.08
N MET A 173 -3.34 13.67 -3.51
CA MET A 173 -3.12 12.89 -2.30
C MET A 173 -3.70 11.48 -2.43
N LEU A 174 -2.92 10.48 -2.03
CA LEU A 174 -3.33 9.08 -1.94
C LEU A 174 -3.07 8.61 -0.51
N ARG A 175 -4.13 8.18 0.17
CA ARG A 175 -4.07 7.58 1.50
C ARG A 175 -4.47 6.12 1.40
N VAL A 176 -3.61 5.25 1.92
CA VAL A 176 -3.85 3.82 1.86
C VAL A 176 -3.57 3.17 3.21
N ARG A 177 -4.16 2.00 3.39
CA ARG A 177 -3.96 1.12 4.53
C ARG A 177 -3.59 -0.28 4.06
N MET A 178 -2.69 -0.94 4.76
CA MET A 178 -2.47 -2.38 4.59
C MET A 178 -2.41 -3.08 5.95
N VAL A 179 -2.75 -4.37 5.97
CA VAL A 179 -2.53 -5.23 7.14
C VAL A 179 -1.19 -5.93 6.97
N GLN A 180 -0.37 -5.93 8.02
CA GLN A 180 0.92 -6.64 8.01
C GLN A 180 0.70 -8.16 7.91
N ALA A 181 1.39 -8.84 6.99
CA ALA A 181 1.04 -10.22 6.66
C ALA A 181 1.43 -11.26 7.73
N ASN A 182 2.53 -11.07 8.46
CA ASN A 182 2.95 -11.95 9.57
C ASN A 182 2.39 -11.53 10.94
N ASN A 183 1.70 -10.38 11.02
CA ASN A 183 1.02 -9.94 12.23
C ASN A 183 -0.31 -9.24 11.87
N PRO A 184 -1.42 -9.99 11.82
CA PRO A 184 -2.70 -9.47 11.34
C PRO A 184 -3.33 -8.43 12.27
N ASP A 185 -2.81 -8.23 13.48
CA ASP A 185 -3.27 -7.20 14.41
C ASP A 185 -2.72 -5.82 14.04
N PHE A 186 -1.70 -5.75 13.16
CA PHE A 186 -1.00 -4.51 12.80
C PHE A 186 -1.49 -4.00 11.44
N ALA A 187 -1.97 -2.75 11.42
CA ALA A 187 -2.32 -2.03 10.20
C ALA A 187 -1.39 -0.83 9.99
N TRP A 188 -0.81 -0.75 8.79
CA TRP A 188 0.05 0.35 8.37
C TRP A 188 -0.71 1.32 7.48
N TYR A 189 -0.47 2.61 7.70
CA TYR A 189 -1.15 3.72 7.03
C TYR A 189 -0.11 4.56 6.31
N HIS A 190 -0.33 4.79 5.02
CA HIS A 190 0.60 5.57 4.19
C HIS A 190 -0.11 6.76 3.54
N ILE A 191 0.60 7.88 3.45
CA ILE A 191 0.18 9.07 2.71
C ILE A 191 1.20 9.35 1.61
N PHE A 192 0.72 9.40 0.39
CA PHE A 192 1.47 9.74 -0.80
C PHE A 192 0.94 11.01 -1.45
N THR A 193 1.80 11.69 -2.21
CA THR A 193 1.52 12.92 -2.95
C THR A 193 2.06 12.82 -4.37
N ASN A 194 1.43 13.50 -5.32
CA ASN A 194 1.93 13.59 -6.70
C ASN A 194 2.92 14.77 -6.90
N VAL A 195 3.22 15.53 -5.84
CA VAL A 195 4.24 16.58 -5.83
C VAL A 195 5.34 16.15 -4.87
N LYS A 196 6.54 15.85 -5.39
CA LYS A 196 7.68 15.42 -4.57
C LYS A 196 7.99 16.49 -3.50
N PRO A 197 7.86 16.17 -2.20
CA PRO A 197 8.21 17.11 -1.14
C PRO A 197 9.69 17.46 -1.16
N VAL A 198 10.03 18.66 -0.70
CA VAL A 198 11.41 19.14 -0.57
C VAL A 198 11.63 19.62 0.86
N GLN A 199 12.77 19.24 1.45
CA GLN A 199 13.19 19.67 2.78
C GLN A 199 13.88 21.03 2.77
#